data_AF-A0A7Z9QNB9-F1
#
_entry.id   AF-A0A7Z9QNB9-F1
#
_cell.length_a   1.000
_cell.length_b   1.000
_cell.length_c   1.000
_cell.angle_alpha   90.00
_cell.angle_beta   90.00
_cell.angle_gamma   90.00
#
_symmetry.space_group_name_H-M   'P 1'
#
loop_
_entity.id
_entity.type
_entity.pdbx_description
1 polymer ?
#
loop_
_entity_poly.entity_id
_entity_poly.type
_entity_poly.pdbx_seq_one_letter_code
_entity_poly.pdbx_strand_id
1 'polypeptide(L)' 'MDLVEGRWKIGSISVCGLADQHGTPLYIYDSQAIRRQVKRFREAFSAFDHRIYYAMKANSNPDLLMLMN' A
#
# COMPACT_ATOMS: atom_id res chain seq x y z
N MET A 1 -8.95 3.16 1.28
CA MET A 1 -9.16 3.49 2.71
C MET A 1 -10.34 4.38 2.71
N ASP A 2 -11.38 3.93 3.37
CA ASP A 2 -12.73 4.41 3.11
C ASP A 2 -13.40 4.60 4.46
N LEU A 3 -14.13 5.71 4.60
CA LEU A 3 -14.93 5.98 5.79
C LEU A 3 -16.32 5.38 5.57
N VAL A 4 -16.64 4.33 6.31
CA VAL A 4 -17.93 3.63 6.21
C VAL A 4 -18.60 3.72 7.57
N GLU A 5 -19.78 4.36 7.62
CA GLU A 5 -20.58 4.52 8.86
C GLU A 5 -19.76 5.13 10.03
N GLY A 6 -18.93 6.12 9.74
CA GLY A 6 -18.08 6.78 10.73
C GLY A 6 -16.87 5.97 11.19
N ARG A 7 -16.59 4.81 10.58
CA ARG A 7 -15.41 3.97 10.88
C ARG A 7 -14.49 3.85 9.67
N TRP A 8 -13.19 3.97 9.92
CA TRP A 8 -12.19 3.78 8.89
C TRP A 8 -11.96 2.31 8.56
N LYS A 9 -11.95 1.99 7.26
CA LYS A 9 -11.64 0.67 6.73
C LYS A 9 -10.51 0.72 5.70
N ILE A 10 -9.69 -0.33 5.66
CA ILE A 10 -8.72 -0.59 4.60
C ILE A 10 -9.16 -1.89 3.92
N GLY A 11 -9.65 -1.77 2.67
CA GLY A 11 -10.42 -2.85 2.05
C GLY A 11 -11.66 -3.15 2.88
N SER A 12 -11.86 -4.43 3.25
CA SER A 12 -12.95 -4.87 4.13
C SER A 12 -12.60 -4.86 5.62
N ILE A 13 -11.37 -4.46 5.99
CA ILE A 13 -10.83 -4.61 7.35
C ILE A 13 -11.00 -3.31 8.15
N SER A 14 -11.50 -3.43 9.38
CA SER A 14 -11.67 -2.30 10.31
C SER A 14 -10.32 -1.84 10.88
N VAL A 15 -10.02 -0.53 10.78
CA VAL A 15 -8.79 0.04 11.35
C VAL A 15 -8.78 -0.03 12.87
N CYS A 16 -9.92 0.25 13.53
CA CYS A 16 -10.03 0.12 14.99
C CYS A 16 -9.84 -1.35 15.42
N GLY A 17 -10.38 -2.31 14.65
CA GLY A 17 -10.20 -3.73 14.96
C GLY A 17 -8.73 -4.17 14.87
N LEU A 18 -7.98 -3.64 13.89
CA LEU A 18 -6.53 -3.88 13.81
C LEU A 18 -5.78 -3.24 14.98
N ALA A 19 -6.17 -2.04 15.40
CA ALA A 19 -5.58 -1.37 16.56
C ALA A 19 -5.82 -2.16 17.86
N ASP A 20 -7.03 -2.69 18.06
CA ASP A 20 -7.35 -3.54 19.23
C ASP A 20 -6.55 -4.85 19.20
N GLN A 21 -6.39 -5.45 18.02
CA GLN A 21 -5.69 -6.73 17.85
C GLN A 21 -4.17 -6.62 18.00
N HIS A 22 -3.55 -5.55 17.48
CA HIS A 22 -2.09 -5.42 17.38
C HIS A 22 -1.50 -4.35 18.32
N GLY A 23 -2.35 -3.57 19.01
CA GLY A 23 -1.94 -2.45 19.85
C GLY A 23 -1.58 -1.20 19.05
N THR A 24 -1.28 -0.11 19.75
CA THR A 24 -0.91 1.19 19.16
C THR A 24 0.40 1.73 19.73
N PRO A 25 1.24 2.45 18.95
CA PRO A 25 1.00 2.88 17.56
C PRO A 25 1.16 1.74 16.53
N LEU A 26 0.32 1.75 15.50
CA LEU A 26 0.29 0.74 14.44
C LEU A 26 0.38 1.39 13.06
N TYR A 27 1.33 0.94 12.24
CA TYR A 27 1.40 1.28 10.83
C TYR A 27 0.72 0.19 10.00
N ILE A 28 -0.13 0.60 9.05
CA ILE A 28 -0.86 -0.31 8.17
C ILE A 28 -0.57 0.08 6.72
N TYR A 29 -0.13 -0.88 5.92
CA TYR A 29 0.10 -0.71 4.49
C TYR A 29 -0.88 -1.57 3.68
N ASP A 30 -1.61 -0.97 2.74
CA ASP A 30 -2.51 -1.67 1.83
C ASP A 30 -1.73 -2.19 0.61
N SER A 31 -1.52 -3.50 0.54
CA SER A 31 -0.80 -4.13 -0.57
C SER A 31 -1.49 -3.94 -1.93
N GLN A 32 -2.82 -3.86 -1.96
CA GLN A 32 -3.53 -3.59 -3.20
C GLN A 32 -3.34 -2.13 -3.65
N ALA A 33 -3.30 -1.18 -2.71
CA ALA A 33 -2.99 0.20 -3.03
C ALA A 33 -1.61 0.34 -3.66
N ILE A 34 -0.60 -0.33 -3.07
CA ILE A 34 0.77 -0.34 -3.60
C ILE A 34 0.79 -0.91 -5.03
N ARG A 35 0.19 -2.09 -5.26
CA ARG A 35 0.11 -2.70 -6.58
C ARG A 35 -0.61 -1.82 -7.60
N ARG A 36 -1.69 -1.14 -7.22
CA ARG A 36 -2.40 -0.18 -8.09
C ARG A 36 -1.50 0.98 -8.51
N GLN A 37 -0.69 1.53 -7.60
CA GLN A 37 0.23 2.62 -7.96
C GLN A 37 1.35 2.14 -8.88
N VAL A 38 1.93 0.96 -8.62
CA VAL A 38 2.95 0.37 -9.50
C VAL A 38 2.37 0.14 -10.90
N LYS A 39 1.18 -0.49 -10.99
CA LYS A 39 0.48 -0.72 -12.27
C LYS A 39 0.22 0.58 -13.02
N ARG A 40 -0.34 1.59 -12.35
CA ARG A 40 -0.61 2.91 -12.95
C ARG A 40 0.65 3.55 -13.52
N PHE A 41 1.78 3.43 -12.83
CA PHE A 41 3.05 3.97 -13.33
C PHE A 41 3.51 3.21 -14.58
N ARG A 42 3.48 1.86 -14.55
CA ARG A 42 3.84 1.05 -15.72
C ARG A 42 2.99 1.36 -16.95
N GLU A 43 1.69 1.52 -16.76
CA GLU A 43 0.74 1.85 -17.83
C GLU A 43 1.01 3.25 -18.41
N ALA A 44 1.33 4.24 -17.57
CA ALA A 44 1.63 5.59 -18.03
C ALA A 44 2.87 5.68 -18.94
N PHE A 45 3.84 4.77 -18.75
CA PHE A 45 5.08 4.71 -19.53
C PHE A 45 5.15 3.49 -20.46
N SER A 46 4.03 2.84 -20.76
CA SER A 46 4.00 1.58 -21.52
C SER A 46 4.53 1.69 -22.95
N ALA A 47 4.63 2.91 -23.48
CA ALA A 47 5.21 3.18 -24.80
C ALA A 47 6.75 3.09 -24.83
N PHE A 48 7.41 3.03 -23.67
CA PHE A 48 8.87 2.99 -23.55
C PHE A 48 9.32 1.71 -22.84
N ASP A 49 10.46 1.16 -23.27
CA ASP A 49 11.16 0.17 -22.46
C ASP A 49 11.73 0.86 -21.21
N HIS A 50 11.18 0.52 -20.05
CA HIS A 50 11.51 1.17 -18.80
C HIS A 50 11.50 0.18 -17.62
N ARG A 51 12.20 0.57 -16.55
CA ARG A 51 12.21 -0.15 -15.28
C ARG A 51 11.88 0.81 -14.14
N ILE A 52 11.14 0.31 -13.15
CA ILE A 52 10.82 1.08 -11.95
C ILE A 52 11.94 0.89 -10.92
N TYR A 53 12.61 1.97 -10.55
CA TYR A 53 13.56 2.00 -9.44
C TYR A 53 12.92 2.70 -8.25
N TYR A 54 12.49 1.93 -7.25
CA TYR A 54 11.86 2.46 -6.05
C TYR A 54 12.88 3.11 -5.11
N ALA A 55 12.58 4.33 -4.65
CA ALA A 55 13.44 5.06 -3.72
C ALA A 55 13.31 4.50 -2.28
N MET A 56 14.23 3.63 -1.87
CA MET A 56 14.17 2.93 -0.56
C MET A 56 14.11 3.86 0.67
N LYS A 57 14.58 5.11 0.55
CA LYS A 57 14.43 6.13 1.61
C LYS A 57 12.97 6.42 1.99
N ALA A 58 12.01 6.07 1.14
CA ALA A 58 10.59 6.21 1.42
C ALA A 58 10.08 5.12 2.38
N ASN A 59 10.48 3.86 2.15
CA ASN A 59 10.18 2.72 3.03
C ASN A 59 10.99 1.49 2.57
N SER A 60 11.89 0.97 3.40
CA SER A 60 12.74 -0.18 3.08
C SER A 60 12.22 -1.52 3.63
N ASN A 61 10.94 -1.59 4.04
CA ASN A 61 10.34 -2.84 4.52
C ASN A 61 10.38 -3.93 3.40
N PRO A 62 10.98 -5.11 3.66
CA PRO A 62 11.11 -6.17 2.65
C PRO A 62 9.77 -6.62 2.03
N ASP A 63 8.72 -6.76 2.84
CA ASP A 63 7.41 -7.21 2.38
C ASP A 63 6.78 -6.19 1.43
N LEU A 64 7.01 -4.90 1.67
CA LEU A 64 6.59 -3.83 0.75
C LEU A 64 7.40 -3.86 -0.54
N LEU A 65 8.72 -4.06 -0.47
CA LEU A 65 9.59 -4.13 -1.65
C LEU A 65 9.23 -5.32 -2.56
N MET A 66 8.80 -6.45 -2.00
CA MET A 66 8.30 -7.59 -2.78
C MET A 66 7.06 -7.25 -3.63
N LEU A 67 6.31 -6.20 -3.28
CA LEU A 67 5.14 -5.74 -4.05
C LEU A 67 5.50 -4.82 -5.23
N MET A 68 6.77 -4.44 -5.39
CA MET A 68 7.24 -3.53 -6.44
C MET A 68 7.61 -4.22 -7.77
N ASN A 69 7.59 -5.55 -7.80
CA ASN A 69 7.91 -6.37 -8.98
C ASN A 69 6.87 -6.29 -10.11
#